data_AF-A0A7W0SBM0-F1
#
_entry.id   AF-A0A7W0SBM0-F1
#
_cell.length_a   1.000
_cell.length_b   1.000
_cell.length_c   1.000
_cell.angle_alpha   90.00
_cell.angle_beta   90.00
_cell.angle_gamma   90.00
#
_symmetry.space_group_name_H-M   'P 1'
#
loop_
_entity.id
_entity.type
_entity.pdbx_description
1 polymer ?
#
loop_
_entity_poly.entity_id
_entity_poly.type
_entity_poly.pdbx_seq_one_letter_code
_entity_poly.pdbx_strand_id
1 'polypeptide(L)' 'SIPLGRIEQPDDVTGAALFLASSDADYITQQTLNVDGGNWPS' A
#
# COMPACT_ATOMS: atom_id res chain seq x y z
N SER A 1 11.89 1.33 12.48
CA SER A 1 10.95 2.20 13.22
C SER A 1 9.86 2.54 12.24
N ILE A 2 8.59 2.48 12.62
CA ILE A 2 7.48 2.83 11.70
C ILE A 2 7.30 4.35 11.79
N PRO A 3 7.58 5.15 10.75
CA PRO A 3 7.39 6.61 10.79
C PRO A 3 5.96 7.02 11.14
N LEU A 4 4.97 6.27 10.68
CA LEU A 4 3.56 6.47 11.02
C LEU A 4 3.23 6.15 12.49
N GLY A 5 4.16 5.59 13.26
CA GLY A 5 4.07 5.45 14.72
C GLY A 5 3.10 4.35 15.22
N ARG A 6 2.56 3.52 14.34
CA ARG A 6 1.64 2.43 14.69
C ARG A 6 1.85 1.19 13.84
N ILE A 7 1.45 0.03 14.35
CA ILE A 7 1.43 -1.23 13.60
C ILE A 7 0.31 -1.17 12.56
N GLU A 8 0.59 -1.71 11.37
CA GLU A 8 -0.36 -1.88 10.27
C GLU A 8 -1.60 -2.68 10.71
N GLN A 9 -2.77 -2.29 10.21
CA GLN A 9 -4.03 -2.98 10.39
C GLN A 9 -4.54 -3.47 9.02
N PRO A 10 -5.40 -4.50 8.95
CA PRO A 10 -5.97 -4.99 7.69
C PRO A 10 -6.62 -3.91 6.82
N ASP A 11 -7.21 -2.88 7.46
CA ASP A 11 -7.85 -1.78 6.74
C ASP A 11 -6.85 -0.89 5.99
N ASP A 12 -5.57 -0.86 6.40
CA ASP A 12 -4.54 -0.04 5.75
C ASP A 12 -4.19 -0.56 4.35
N VAL A 13 -4.17 -1.88 4.13
CA VAL A 13 -3.91 -2.50 2.82
C VAL A 13 -5.15 -2.57 1.94
N THR A 14 -6.34 -2.54 2.54
CA THR A 14 -7.61 -2.71 1.82
C THR A 14 -7.80 -1.66 0.72
N GLY A 15 -7.50 -0.40 1.00
CA GLY A 15 -7.61 0.68 0.00
C GLY A 15 -6.66 0.48 -1.19
N ALA A 16 -5.41 0.10 -0.93
CA ALA A 16 -4.41 -0.16 -1.96
C ALA A 16 -4.79 -1.37 -2.84
N ALA A 17 -5.30 -2.44 -2.22
CA ALA A 17 -5.78 -3.61 -2.95
C ALA A 17 -6.99 -3.28 -3.83
N LEU A 18 -7.97 -2.53 -3.30
CA LEU A 18 -9.13 -2.10 -4.08
C LEU A 18 -8.74 -1.20 -5.25
N PHE A 19 -7.79 -0.27 -5.06
CA PHE A 19 -7.27 0.55 -6.13
C PHE A 19 -6.65 -0.30 -7.24
N LEU A 20 -5.73 -1.21 -6.90
CA LEU A 20 -5.08 -2.10 -7.88
C LEU A 20 -6.06 -3.05 -8.59
N ALA A 21 -7.19 -3.38 -7.95
CA ALA A 21 -8.25 -4.18 -8.56
C ALA A 21 -9.26 -3.35 -9.38
N SER A 22 -9.20 -2.02 -9.31
CA SER A 22 -10.15 -1.13 -9.98
C SER A 22 -9.73 -0.79 -11.42
N SER A 23 -10.63 -0.16 -12.17
CA SER A 23 -10.34 0.41 -13.49
C SER A 23 -9.31 1.53 -13.45
N ASP A 24 -9.11 2.17 -12.29
CA ASP A 24 -8.20 3.31 -12.17
C ASP A 24 -6.72 2.89 -12.25
N ALA A 25 -6.45 1.58 -12.15
CA ALA A 25 -5.12 0.99 -12.25
C ALA A 25 -4.88 0.22 -13.56
N ASP A 26 -5.67 0.44 -14.62
CA ASP A 26 -5.67 -0.41 -15.84
C ASP A 26 -4.32 -0.49 -16.58
N TYR A 27 -3.44 0.49 -16.36
CA TYR A 27 -2.12 0.56 -16.96
C TYR A 27 -0.97 0.32 -15.97
N ILE A 28 -1.28 -0.13 -14.75
CA ILE A 28 -0.30 -0.41 -13.70
C ILE A 28 -0.11 -1.93 -13.60
N THR A 29 1.07 -2.39 -13.97
CA THR A 29 1.45 -3.81 -13.88
C THR A 29 2.90 -3.98 -13.44
N GLN A 30 3.22 -5.14 -12.87
CA GLN A 30 4.54 -5.52 -12.36
C GLN A 30 5.14 -4.54 -11.33
N GLN A 31 4.31 -3.74 -10.68
CA GLN A 31 4.76 -2.82 -9.63
C GLN A 31 4.65 -3.47 -8.26
N THR A 32 5.54 -3.09 -7.36
CA THR A 32 5.42 -3.36 -5.93
C THR A 32 5.03 -2.07 -5.23
N LEU A 33 3.93 -2.09 -4.50
CA LEU A 33 3.45 -0.93 -3.74
C LEU A 33 3.60 -1.23 -2.25
N ASN A 34 4.49 -0.49 -1.58
CA ASN A 34 4.65 -0.58 -0.14
C ASN A 34 3.46 0.09 0.58
N VAL A 35 2.86 -0.64 1.51
CA VAL A 35 1.84 -0.14 2.44
C VAL A 35 2.31 -0.45 3.85
N ASP A 36 3.32 0.28 4.33
CA ASP A 36 4.05 -0.12 5.55
C ASP A 36 4.25 1.04 6.55
N GLY A 37 3.51 2.13 6.37
CA GLY A 37 3.63 3.32 7.21
C GLY A 37 5.00 4.00 7.15
N GLY A 38 5.78 3.75 6.09
CA GLY A 38 7.13 4.29 5.87
C GLY A 38 8.24 3.43 6.48
N ASN A 39 7.96 2.18 6.85
CA ASN A 39 8.94 1.30 7.48
C ASN A 39 10.06 0.88 6.50
N TRP A 40 9.75 0.73 5.21
CA TRP A 40 10.77 0.53 4.19
C TRP A 40 11.49 1.84 3.87
N PRO A 41 12.84 1.87 3.98
CA PRO A 41 13.61 3.04 3.56
C PRO A 41 13.59 3.11 2.02
N SER A 42 12.91 4.13 1.51
CA SER A 42 12.94 4.53 0.10
C SER A 42 14.01 5.58 -0.15
#